data_AF-B9EVP1-F1
#
_entry.id   AF-B9EVP1-F1
#
_cell.length_a   1.000
_cell.length_b   1.000
_cell.length_c   1.000
_cell.angle_alpha   90.00
_cell.angle_beta   90.00
_cell.angle_gamma   90.00
#
_symmetry.space_group_name_H-M   'P 1'
#
loop_
_entity.id
_entity.type
_entity.pdbx_description
1 polymer ?
#
loop_
_entity_poly.entity_id
_entity_poly.type
_entity_poly.pdbx_seq_one_letter_code
_entity_poly.pdbx_strand_id
1 'polypeptide(L)'
;MATLSYALCFAIVAGAIAASLWAMLSSRKRPPSDGSSPPHAVDDAAAASIGSAGASAMWSSRWSGVRPAWLLLASRAAAAVALAGVLLWDALTYDLTIMVYYTEASTTQSMHAWNLQIATLFSAYGCFMYSMHHRHVTMLPEIDESLVGLSGSLMEINHGADQKGGAGLNQLGRFMQIVYQVLGGAVVLTDVVFWALIVPFMYSSHFSLNAVMGCIHSFNLVFLLIETTLNNLEFPWFRMTYFVLWTCSYVIIQWVVHVCGLKWWPYPFLNPAAPWAPLWYFCIALLHLACYTVYWAIVRGTNWWLRSCTIPTR
;
A
#
# COMPACT_ATOMS: atom_id res chain seq x y z
N MET A 1 -26.21 -30.18 4.53
CA MET A 1 -25.31 -29.63 3.48
C MET A 1 -24.96 -28.18 3.74
N ALA A 2 -25.93 -27.27 3.97
CA ALA A 2 -25.63 -25.86 4.29
C ALA A 2 -24.72 -25.71 5.52
N THR A 3 -25.02 -26.36 6.64
CA THR A 3 -24.18 -26.28 7.86
C THR A 3 -22.71 -26.68 7.65
N LEU A 4 -22.45 -27.65 6.75
CA LEU A 4 -21.11 -28.05 6.37
C LEU A 4 -20.43 -26.99 5.49
N SER A 5 -21.14 -26.35 4.57
CA SER A 5 -20.58 -25.27 3.74
C SER A 5 -20.19 -24.06 4.58
N TYR A 6 -21.03 -23.66 5.55
CA TYR A 6 -20.70 -22.63 6.52
C TYR A 6 -19.41 -22.98 7.28
N ALA A 7 -19.35 -24.17 7.89
CA ALA A 7 -18.19 -24.60 8.67
C ALA A 7 -16.89 -24.59 7.85
N LEU A 8 -16.95 -25.02 6.59
CA LEU A 8 -15.79 -25.01 5.69
C LEU A 8 -15.37 -23.58 5.30
N CYS A 9 -16.31 -22.69 4.97
CA CYS A 9 -15.98 -21.29 4.67
C CYS A 9 -15.35 -20.58 5.88
N PHE A 10 -15.90 -20.80 7.09
CA PHE A 10 -15.30 -20.29 8.32
C PHE A 10 -13.90 -20.86 8.56
N ALA A 11 -13.70 -22.17 8.33
CA ALA A 11 -12.40 -22.81 8.48
C ALA A 11 -11.35 -22.27 7.51
N ILE A 12 -11.73 -21.97 6.26
CA ILE A 12 -10.81 -21.37 5.27
C ILE A 12 -10.36 -19.98 5.74
N VAL A 13 -11.30 -19.12 6.16
CA VAL A 13 -10.98 -17.76 6.62
C VAL A 13 -10.17 -17.79 7.91
N ALA A 14 -10.57 -18.61 8.90
CA ALA A 14 -9.84 -18.77 10.15
C ALA A 14 -8.43 -19.35 9.92
N GLY A 15 -8.31 -20.32 9.00
CA GLY A 15 -7.02 -20.88 8.58
C GLY A 15 -6.11 -19.84 7.94
N ALA A 16 -6.64 -18.98 7.06
CA ALA A 16 -5.89 -17.89 6.45
C ALA A 16 -5.40 -16.86 7.48
N ILE A 17 -6.24 -16.52 8.47
CA ILE A 17 -5.85 -15.66 9.59
C ILE A 17 -4.77 -16.32 10.44
N ALA A 18 -4.95 -17.58 10.83
CA ALA A 18 -3.99 -18.32 11.63
C ALA A 18 -2.64 -18.47 10.93
N ALA A 19 -2.64 -18.79 9.63
CA ALA A 19 -1.43 -18.86 8.81
C ALA A 19 -0.73 -17.50 8.72
N SER A 20 -1.49 -16.41 8.56
CA SER A 20 -0.95 -15.05 8.50
C SER A 20 -0.34 -14.63 9.85
N LEU A 21 -1.03 -14.90 10.96
CA LEU A 21 -0.53 -14.65 12.31
C LEU A 21 0.72 -15.50 12.61
N TRP A 22 0.71 -16.77 12.23
CA TRP A 22 1.86 -17.67 12.38
C TRP A 22 3.07 -17.17 11.60
N ALA A 23 2.89 -16.78 10.34
CA ALA A 23 3.95 -16.19 9.52
C ALA A 23 4.54 -14.95 10.22
N MET A 24 3.70 -14.01 10.66
CA MET A 24 4.09 -12.82 11.45
C MET A 24 4.88 -13.13 12.72
N LEU A 25 4.48 -14.16 13.47
CA LEU A 25 5.18 -14.56 14.69
C LEU A 25 6.48 -15.32 14.40
N SER A 26 6.53 -16.07 13.30
CA SER A 26 7.68 -16.88 12.90
C SER A 26 8.85 -16.02 12.39
N SER A 27 8.57 -14.90 11.71
CA SER A 27 9.63 -13.95 11.32
C SER A 27 10.22 -13.23 12.52
N ARG A 28 9.40 -12.92 13.53
CA ARG A 28 9.84 -12.21 14.74
C ARG A 28 10.72 -13.07 15.66
N LYS A 29 10.65 -14.40 15.54
CA LYS A 29 11.34 -15.36 16.41
C LYS A 29 12.68 -15.86 15.86
N ARG A 30 13.09 -15.51 14.63
CA ARG A 30 14.40 -15.93 14.10
C ARG A 30 15.51 -15.08 14.74
N PRO A 31 16.45 -15.66 15.51
CA PRO A 31 17.66 -14.95 15.91
C PRO A 31 18.52 -14.65 14.67
N PRO A 32 19.36 -13.60 14.69
CA PRO A 32 20.27 -13.31 13.60
C PRO A 32 21.24 -14.50 13.48
N SER A 33 21.06 -15.35 12.46
CA SER A 33 21.89 -16.52 12.26
C SER A 33 23.21 -16.11 11.63
N ASP A 34 24.29 -16.51 12.29
CA ASP A 34 25.67 -16.39 11.83
C ASP A 34 25.85 -17.00 10.42
N GLY A 35 26.52 -16.24 9.57
CA GLY A 35 27.22 -16.64 8.35
C GLY A 35 26.84 -17.96 7.67
N SER A 36 25.66 -18.06 7.07
CA SER A 36 25.45 -18.87 5.86
C SER A 36 24.14 -18.44 5.19
N SER A 37 24.21 -18.03 3.93
CA SER A 37 23.11 -17.38 3.21
C SER A 37 21.94 -18.32 2.88
N PRO A 38 20.70 -17.89 3.17
CA PRO A 38 19.56 -18.07 2.28
C PRO A 38 19.02 -16.69 1.83
N PRO A 39 18.17 -16.61 0.79
CA PRO A 39 17.70 -15.34 0.20
C PRO A 39 16.90 -14.43 1.16
N HIS A 40 16.53 -14.91 2.35
CA HIS A 40 15.78 -14.15 3.37
C HIS A 40 16.65 -13.34 4.34
N ALA A 41 17.95 -13.61 4.44
CA ALA A 41 18.85 -12.82 5.30
C ALA A 41 19.05 -11.38 4.77
N VAL A 42 18.79 -11.17 3.48
CA VAL A 42 18.78 -9.84 2.84
C VAL A 42 17.55 -9.03 3.27
N ASP A 43 16.42 -9.68 3.53
CA ASP A 43 15.16 -9.02 3.88
C ASP A 43 15.13 -8.50 5.33
N ASP A 44 15.80 -9.19 6.27
CA ASP A 44 15.86 -8.76 7.68
C ASP A 44 16.89 -7.63 7.91
N ALA A 45 18.03 -7.67 7.20
CA ALA A 45 18.98 -6.56 7.14
C ALA A 45 18.39 -5.35 6.37
N ALA A 46 17.55 -5.60 5.36
CA ALA A 46 16.74 -4.57 4.74
C ALA A 46 15.74 -3.99 5.75
N ALA A 47 14.98 -4.79 6.51
CA ALA A 47 14.02 -4.28 7.49
C ALA A 47 14.63 -3.37 8.58
N ALA A 48 15.87 -3.66 9.01
CA ALA A 48 16.60 -2.83 9.97
C ALA A 48 17.20 -1.55 9.32
N SER A 49 17.75 -1.63 8.11
CA SER A 49 18.26 -0.47 7.37
C SER A 49 17.14 0.44 6.81
N ILE A 50 15.96 -0.12 6.51
CA ILE A 50 14.70 0.57 6.19
C ILE A 50 14.21 1.42 7.36
N GLY A 51 14.60 1.14 8.60
CA GLY A 51 14.26 2.00 9.74
C GLY A 51 14.84 3.41 9.62
N SER A 52 16.04 3.54 9.07
CA SER A 52 16.73 4.81 8.78
C SER A 52 16.49 5.29 7.34
N ALA A 53 16.34 4.35 6.39
CA ALA A 53 16.10 4.65 4.98
C ALA A 53 14.61 4.86 4.63
N GLY A 54 13.66 4.52 5.50
CA GLY A 54 12.22 4.54 5.19
C GLY A 54 11.66 5.95 5.10
N ALA A 55 12.13 6.88 5.95
CA ALA A 55 11.79 8.29 5.85
C ALA A 55 12.34 8.89 4.56
N SER A 56 13.63 8.66 4.25
CA SER A 56 14.27 9.19 3.05
C SER A 56 13.80 8.55 1.75
N ALA A 57 13.48 7.25 1.77
CA ALA A 57 12.92 6.53 0.64
C ALA A 57 11.52 7.03 0.25
N MET A 58 10.73 7.55 1.18
CA MET A 58 9.39 8.08 0.90
C MET A 58 9.40 9.36 0.05
N TRP A 59 10.45 10.19 0.15
CA TRP A 59 10.59 11.41 -0.65
C TRP A 59 11.63 11.29 -1.78
N SER A 60 12.44 10.21 -1.80
CA SER A 60 13.36 9.95 -2.91
C SER A 60 12.60 9.39 -4.11
N SER A 61 12.58 10.13 -5.20
CA SER A 61 12.13 9.59 -6.49
C SER A 61 13.16 8.61 -7.04
N ARG A 62 12.67 7.59 -7.73
CA ARG A 62 13.51 6.54 -8.34
C ARG A 62 14.36 7.05 -9.52
N TRP A 63 14.06 8.24 -10.04
CA TRP A 63 14.74 8.85 -11.18
C TRP A 63 15.71 9.92 -10.70
N SER A 64 16.99 9.59 -10.49
CA SER A 64 18.00 10.57 -10.03
C SER A 64 18.33 11.68 -11.04
N GLY A 65 17.94 11.52 -12.32
CA GLY A 65 18.36 12.41 -13.42
C GLY A 65 17.42 13.58 -13.78
N VAL A 66 16.19 13.65 -13.26
CA VAL A 66 15.21 14.69 -13.64
C VAL A 66 14.54 15.26 -12.39
N ARG A 67 14.88 16.50 -11.96
CA ARG A 67 14.30 17.27 -10.83
C ARG A 67 13.31 16.45 -9.93
N PRO A 68 13.80 15.43 -9.20
CA PRO A 68 13.02 14.20 -8.98
C PRO A 68 11.91 14.33 -7.94
N ALA A 69 12.13 15.18 -6.95
CA ALA A 69 11.22 15.34 -5.83
C ALA A 69 9.98 16.17 -6.19
N TRP A 70 10.11 17.14 -7.11
CA TRP A 70 8.96 17.95 -7.57
C TRP A 70 8.02 17.17 -8.48
N LEU A 71 8.56 16.30 -9.34
CA LEU A 71 7.74 15.47 -10.22
C LEU A 71 6.92 14.45 -9.41
N LEU A 72 7.56 13.80 -8.42
CA LEU A 72 6.89 12.89 -7.49
C LEU A 72 5.84 13.62 -6.63
N LEU A 73 6.16 14.83 -6.16
CA LEU A 73 5.20 15.66 -5.42
C LEU A 73 3.99 16.02 -6.28
N ALA A 74 4.22 16.49 -7.50
CA ALA A 74 3.17 16.88 -8.43
C ALA A 74 2.29 15.69 -8.83
N SER A 75 2.89 14.51 -9.09
CA SER A 75 2.13 13.31 -9.42
C SER A 75 1.27 12.83 -8.26
N ARG A 76 1.79 12.83 -7.03
CA ARG A 76 1.03 12.44 -5.83
C ARG A 76 -0.11 13.40 -5.52
N ALA A 77 0.14 14.71 -5.64
CA ALA A 77 -0.89 15.72 -5.44
C ALA A 77 -2.00 15.60 -6.50
N ALA A 78 -1.64 15.43 -7.77
CA ALA A 78 -2.61 15.24 -8.85
C ALA A 78 -3.44 13.96 -8.66
N ALA A 79 -2.79 12.84 -8.28
CA ALA A 79 -3.47 11.58 -8.00
C ALA A 79 -4.41 11.70 -6.80
N ALA A 80 -3.99 12.35 -5.72
CA ALA A 80 -4.81 12.59 -4.53
C ALA A 80 -6.07 13.41 -4.86
N VAL A 81 -5.91 14.50 -5.63
CA VAL A 81 -7.05 15.34 -6.07
C VAL A 81 -7.98 14.57 -6.98
N ALA A 82 -7.46 13.83 -7.96
CA ALA A 82 -8.28 13.05 -8.89
C ALA A 82 -9.08 11.96 -8.15
N LEU A 83 -8.44 11.20 -7.26
CA LEU A 83 -9.12 10.15 -6.48
C LEU A 83 -10.15 10.74 -5.52
N ALA A 84 -9.84 11.86 -4.86
CA ALA A 84 -10.81 12.57 -4.02
C ALA A 84 -12.01 13.08 -4.84
N GLY A 85 -11.77 13.59 -6.06
CA GLY A 85 -12.81 14.01 -6.99
C GLY A 85 -13.73 12.86 -7.39
N VAL A 86 -13.18 11.68 -7.68
CA VAL A 86 -13.99 10.50 -7.98
C VAL A 86 -14.77 10.00 -6.77
N LEU A 87 -14.18 10.01 -5.56
CA LEU A 87 -14.90 9.66 -4.33
C LEU A 87 -16.04 10.64 -4.04
N LEU A 88 -15.82 11.94 -4.28
CA LEU A 88 -16.87 12.95 -4.15
C LEU A 88 -17.97 12.74 -5.20
N TRP A 89 -17.60 12.43 -6.44
CA TRP A 89 -18.56 12.09 -7.49
C TRP A 89 -19.43 10.90 -7.08
N ASP A 90 -18.80 9.83 -6.58
CA ASP A 90 -19.47 8.63 -6.10
C ASP A 90 -20.47 8.97 -4.98
N ALA A 91 -20.02 9.74 -3.97
CA ALA A 91 -20.86 10.18 -2.85
C ALA A 91 -22.04 11.08 -3.25
N LEU A 92 -21.90 11.88 -4.30
CA LEU A 92 -22.97 12.75 -4.81
C LEU A 92 -23.96 12.00 -5.73
N THR A 93 -23.52 10.91 -6.34
CA THR A 93 -24.32 10.18 -7.34
C THR A 93 -25.13 9.04 -6.72
N TYR A 94 -24.65 8.46 -5.61
CA TYR A 94 -25.20 7.21 -5.07
C TYR A 94 -25.53 7.27 -3.59
N ASP A 95 -26.59 6.54 -3.21
CA ASP A 95 -26.97 6.34 -1.82
C ASP A 95 -26.01 5.38 -1.08
N LEU A 96 -25.96 5.49 0.25
CA LEU A 96 -25.17 4.64 1.17
C LEU A 96 -25.33 3.13 0.93
N THR A 97 -26.43 2.69 0.32
CA THR A 97 -26.69 1.29 -0.05
C THR A 97 -25.70 0.75 -1.08
N ILE A 98 -25.23 1.58 -2.01
CA ILE A 98 -24.23 1.18 -3.02
C ILE A 98 -22.83 1.08 -2.40
N MET A 99 -22.54 1.89 -1.37
CA MET A 99 -21.31 1.75 -0.59
C MET A 99 -21.21 0.40 0.10
N VAL A 100 -22.32 -0.20 0.56
CA VAL A 100 -22.32 -1.55 1.16
C VAL A 100 -21.79 -2.59 0.16
N TYR A 101 -22.14 -2.42 -1.12
CA TYR A 101 -21.76 -3.32 -2.20
C TYR A 101 -20.28 -3.20 -2.60
N TYR A 102 -19.81 -1.97 -2.73
CA TYR A 102 -18.43 -1.67 -3.12
C TYR A 102 -17.50 -1.38 -1.96
N THR A 103 -17.91 -1.75 -0.74
CA THR A 103 -17.15 -1.48 0.48
C THR A 103 -15.67 -1.84 0.33
N GLU A 104 -15.29 -2.97 -0.27
CA GLU A 104 -13.87 -3.31 -0.46
C GLU A 104 -13.15 -2.34 -1.40
N ALA A 105 -13.72 -2.07 -2.58
CA ALA A 105 -13.13 -1.20 -3.59
C ALA A 105 -13.11 0.27 -3.13
N SER A 106 -14.23 0.79 -2.62
CA SER A 106 -14.36 2.17 -2.11
C SER A 106 -13.53 2.39 -0.83
N THR A 107 -13.42 1.40 0.06
CA THR A 107 -12.52 1.52 1.23
C THR A 107 -11.06 1.46 0.81
N THR A 108 -10.70 0.58 -0.13
CA THR A 108 -9.34 0.52 -0.68
C THR A 108 -8.98 1.83 -1.39
N GLN A 109 -9.88 2.38 -2.21
CA GLN A 109 -9.68 3.67 -2.88
C GLN A 109 -9.54 4.82 -1.89
N SER A 110 -10.42 4.91 -0.87
CA SER A 110 -10.33 5.97 0.13
C SER A 110 -9.05 5.88 0.96
N MET A 111 -8.62 4.68 1.33
CA MET A 111 -7.32 4.47 1.97
C MET A 111 -6.15 4.82 1.04
N HIS A 112 -6.25 4.52 -0.26
CA HIS A 112 -5.24 4.91 -1.24
C HIS A 112 -5.13 6.43 -1.40
N ALA A 113 -6.27 7.12 -1.51
CA ALA A 113 -6.32 8.58 -1.55
C ALA A 113 -5.74 9.20 -0.27
N TRP A 114 -6.04 8.64 0.89
CA TRP A 114 -5.47 9.10 2.17
C TRP A 114 -3.96 8.88 2.25
N ASN A 115 -3.46 7.72 1.84
CA ASN A 115 -2.03 7.43 1.79
C ASN A 115 -1.31 8.42 0.85
N LEU A 116 -1.84 8.66 -0.35
CA LEU A 116 -1.28 9.63 -1.29
C LEU A 116 -1.24 11.05 -0.74
N GLN A 117 -2.25 11.48 0.01
CA GLN A 117 -2.24 12.78 0.69
C GLN A 117 -1.09 12.88 1.70
N ILE A 118 -0.93 11.86 2.55
CA ILE A 118 0.15 11.87 3.53
C ILE A 118 1.52 11.78 2.83
N ALA A 119 1.66 10.94 1.82
CA ALA A 119 2.86 10.84 1.01
C ALA A 119 3.20 12.16 0.28
N THR A 120 2.19 12.97 -0.07
CA THR A 120 2.36 14.32 -0.62
C THR A 120 2.93 15.27 0.44
N LEU A 121 2.40 15.25 1.66
CA LEU A 121 2.92 16.06 2.78
C LEU A 121 4.38 15.71 3.09
N PHE A 122 4.71 14.42 3.12
CA PHE A 122 6.09 13.96 3.31
C PHE A 122 7.02 14.37 2.17
N SER A 123 6.57 14.28 0.93
CA SER A 123 7.35 14.73 -0.22
C SER A 123 7.55 16.26 -0.20
N ALA A 124 6.55 17.02 0.24
CA ALA A 124 6.65 18.47 0.39
C ALA A 124 7.64 18.85 1.50
N TYR A 125 7.60 18.15 2.63
CA TYR A 125 8.56 18.32 3.72
C TYR A 125 9.99 17.98 3.27
N GLY A 126 10.18 16.88 2.55
CA GLY A 126 11.48 16.50 1.98
C GLY A 126 12.02 17.53 0.98
N CYS A 127 11.16 18.05 0.09
CA CYS A 127 11.50 19.14 -0.82
C CYS A 127 11.90 20.43 -0.08
N PHE A 128 11.17 20.77 0.99
CA PHE A 128 11.46 21.94 1.82
C PHE A 128 12.82 21.83 2.50
N MET A 129 13.10 20.68 3.12
CA MET A 129 14.39 20.41 3.77
C MET A 129 15.56 20.43 2.79
N TYR A 130 15.40 19.82 1.60
CA TYR A 130 16.42 19.86 0.54
C TYR A 130 16.71 21.30 0.07
N SER A 131 15.67 22.10 -0.12
CA SER A 131 15.79 23.51 -0.52
C SER A 131 16.47 24.36 0.56
N MET A 132 16.13 24.14 1.83
CA MET A 132 16.79 24.77 2.99
C MET A 132 18.28 24.43 3.04
N HIS A 133 18.64 23.15 2.90
CA HIS A 133 20.03 22.70 2.95
C HIS A 133 20.87 23.27 1.80
N HIS A 134 20.33 23.28 0.58
CA HIS A 134 21.01 23.90 -0.56
C HIS A 134 21.22 25.41 -0.40
N ARG A 135 20.23 26.12 0.17
CA ARG A 135 20.36 27.57 0.46
C ARG A 135 21.44 27.87 1.51
N HIS A 136 21.59 27.02 2.52
CA HIS A 136 22.60 27.20 3.56
C HIS A 136 24.03 26.97 3.03
N VAL A 137 24.21 26.05 2.08
CA VAL A 137 25.52 25.73 1.47
C VAL A 137 25.92 26.76 0.40
N THR A 138 24.97 27.40 -0.28
CA THR A 138 25.27 28.43 -1.30
C THR A 138 25.53 29.83 -0.73
N MET A 139 25.17 30.08 0.53
CA MET A 139 25.32 31.37 1.21
C MET A 139 26.58 31.46 2.10
N LEU A 140 27.46 30.45 2.11
CA LEU A 140 28.72 30.46 2.86
C LEU A 140 29.96 30.57 1.95
N PRO A 141 30.18 31.70 1.26
CA PRO A 141 31.54 32.14 0.96
C PRO A 141 32.07 32.91 2.17
N GLU A 142 33.00 32.28 2.91
CA GLU A 142 33.78 32.85 4.03
C GLU A 142 32.95 33.31 5.25
N ILE A 143 33.23 32.78 6.46
CA ILE A 143 33.22 33.49 7.76
C ILE A 143 33.27 32.48 8.94
N ASP A 144 34.40 32.55 9.63
CA ASP A 144 34.66 32.49 11.09
C ASP A 144 34.37 31.22 11.93
N GLU A 145 35.41 30.72 12.61
CA GLU A 145 35.40 29.54 13.50
C GLU A 145 34.42 29.67 14.68
N SER A 146 34.10 30.90 15.09
CA SER A 146 33.11 31.23 16.13
C SER A 146 31.68 30.78 15.74
N LEU A 147 31.33 30.88 14.45
CA LEU A 147 30.03 30.48 13.93
C LEU A 147 29.90 28.95 13.82
N VAL A 148 31.03 28.25 13.63
CA VAL A 148 31.09 26.79 13.60
C VAL A 148 30.75 26.19 14.97
N GLY A 149 31.18 26.82 16.06
CA GLY A 149 30.84 26.39 17.43
C GLY A 149 29.35 26.57 17.77
N LEU A 150 28.76 27.69 17.34
CA LEU A 150 27.31 27.94 17.48
C LEU A 150 26.47 27.05 16.57
N SER A 151 26.95 26.78 15.35
CA SER A 151 26.35 25.82 14.43
C SER A 151 26.40 24.40 14.98
N GLY A 152 27.52 24.00 15.60
CA GLY A 152 27.67 22.72 16.27
C GLY A 152 26.71 22.56 17.45
N SER A 153 26.58 23.57 18.30
CA SER A 153 25.65 23.54 19.44
C SER A 153 24.17 23.58 19.00
N LEU A 154 23.82 24.36 17.99
CA LEU A 154 22.48 24.37 17.40
C LEU A 154 22.17 23.05 16.68
N MET A 155 23.15 22.45 16.01
CA MET A 155 23.07 21.15 15.37
C MET A 155 22.92 20.02 16.40
N GLU A 156 23.56 20.11 17.55
CA GLU A 156 23.45 19.15 18.66
C GLU A 156 22.08 19.23 19.36
N ILE A 157 21.55 20.44 19.57
CA ILE A 157 20.19 20.67 20.08
C ILE A 157 19.14 20.18 19.07
N ASN A 158 19.34 20.45 17.78
CA ASN A 158 18.51 19.87 16.72
C ASN A 158 18.66 18.35 16.69
N HIS A 159 19.86 17.78 16.85
CA HIS A 159 20.07 16.33 16.86
C HIS A 159 19.32 15.64 18.01
N GLY A 160 19.18 16.30 19.17
CA GLY A 160 18.40 15.79 20.30
C GLY A 160 16.88 15.83 20.08
N ALA A 161 16.37 16.89 19.44
CA ALA A 161 14.95 17.00 19.06
C ALA A 161 14.60 16.13 17.84
N ASP A 162 15.52 16.01 16.89
CA ASP A 162 15.44 15.21 15.66
C ASP A 162 15.58 13.71 15.94
N GLN A 163 16.26 13.31 17.02
CA GLN A 163 16.25 11.91 17.48
C GLN A 163 14.86 11.46 17.97
N LYS A 164 14.13 12.33 18.69
CA LYS A 164 12.77 12.04 19.18
C LYS A 164 11.71 12.19 18.08
N GLY A 165 11.82 13.24 17.25
CA GLY A 165 10.95 13.47 16.08
C GLY A 165 11.20 12.44 14.96
N GLY A 166 12.45 12.09 14.72
CA GLY A 166 12.89 11.10 13.74
C GLY A 166 12.44 9.69 14.09
N ALA A 167 12.42 9.29 15.37
CA ALA A 167 11.84 8.00 15.78
C ALA A 167 10.36 7.88 15.38
N GLY A 168 9.57 8.94 15.57
CA GLY A 168 8.17 9.01 15.14
C GLY A 168 8.01 9.03 13.62
N LEU A 169 8.86 9.79 12.92
CA LEU A 169 8.89 9.86 11.45
C LEU A 169 9.23 8.50 10.82
N ASN A 170 10.18 7.78 11.41
CA ASN A 170 10.59 6.43 11.01
C ASN A 170 9.47 5.41 11.26
N GLN A 171 8.72 5.53 12.36
CA GLN A 171 7.56 4.68 12.63
C GLN A 171 6.41 4.96 11.65
N LEU A 172 6.13 6.22 11.36
CA LEU A 172 5.11 6.63 10.39
C LEU A 172 5.50 6.17 8.97
N GLY A 173 6.77 6.26 8.60
CA GLY A 173 7.27 5.74 7.33
C GLY A 173 7.10 4.22 7.17
N ARG A 174 7.39 3.45 8.22
CA ARG A 174 7.12 2.01 8.23
C ARG A 174 5.63 1.70 8.10
N PHE A 175 4.79 2.46 8.80
CA PHE A 175 3.33 2.31 8.70
C PHE A 175 2.85 2.60 7.28
N MET A 176 3.28 3.72 6.68
CA MET A 176 2.92 4.08 5.31
C MET A 176 3.38 3.04 4.29
N GLN A 177 4.56 2.44 4.48
CA GLN A 177 5.03 1.35 3.63
C GLN A 177 4.15 0.11 3.75
N ILE A 178 3.71 -0.26 4.96
CA ILE A 178 2.79 -1.39 5.16
C ILE A 178 1.45 -1.08 4.49
N VAL A 179 0.90 0.12 4.70
CA VAL A 179 -0.36 0.54 4.08
C VAL A 179 -0.24 0.51 2.56
N TYR A 180 0.83 1.05 1.99
CA TYR A 180 1.08 1.03 0.55
C TYR A 180 1.13 -0.40 -0.01
N GLN A 181 1.72 -1.35 0.73
CA GLN A 181 1.79 -2.75 0.30
C GLN A 181 0.46 -3.48 0.37
N VAL A 182 -0.33 -3.23 1.42
CA VAL A 182 -1.70 -3.74 1.54
C VAL A 182 -2.57 -3.18 0.41
N LEU A 183 -2.47 -1.87 0.17
CA LEU A 183 -3.19 -1.20 -0.91
C LEU A 183 -2.79 -1.74 -2.28
N GLY A 184 -1.50 -1.93 -2.55
CA GLY A 184 -1.04 -2.45 -3.84
C GLY A 184 -1.66 -3.80 -4.18
N GLY A 185 -1.69 -4.73 -3.21
CA GLY A 185 -2.38 -6.01 -3.37
C GLY A 185 -3.89 -5.87 -3.51
N ALA A 186 -4.51 -5.02 -2.68
CA ALA A 186 -5.96 -4.82 -2.64
C ALA A 186 -6.50 -4.19 -3.93
N VAL A 187 -5.84 -3.17 -4.48
CA VAL A 187 -6.24 -2.51 -5.73
C VAL A 187 -6.15 -3.48 -6.90
N VAL A 188 -5.04 -4.24 -7.02
CA VAL A 188 -4.90 -5.24 -8.10
C VAL A 188 -5.95 -6.33 -7.96
N LEU A 189 -6.23 -6.80 -6.75
CA LEU A 189 -7.29 -7.78 -6.51
C LEU A 189 -8.66 -7.24 -6.91
N THR A 190 -9.05 -6.06 -6.41
CA THR A 190 -10.36 -5.48 -6.68
C THR A 190 -10.57 -5.22 -8.17
N ASP A 191 -9.51 -4.83 -8.87
CA ASP A 191 -9.55 -4.56 -10.30
C ASP A 191 -9.60 -5.83 -11.14
N VAL A 192 -8.83 -6.87 -10.77
CA VAL A 192 -8.93 -8.18 -11.43
C VAL A 192 -10.33 -8.78 -11.22
N VAL A 193 -10.87 -8.71 -10.00
CA VAL A 193 -12.24 -9.16 -9.73
C VAL A 193 -13.24 -8.33 -10.54
N PHE A 194 -13.08 -7.00 -10.61
CA PHE A 194 -13.98 -6.16 -11.39
C PHE A 194 -13.93 -6.49 -12.89
N TRP A 195 -12.76 -6.40 -13.51
CA TRP A 195 -12.60 -6.55 -14.97
C TRP A 195 -12.71 -7.99 -15.46
N ALA A 196 -12.26 -8.98 -14.69
CA ALA A 196 -12.20 -10.38 -15.14
C ALA A 196 -13.34 -11.25 -14.60
N LEU A 197 -14.01 -10.86 -13.51
CA LEU A 197 -15.14 -11.61 -12.95
C LEU A 197 -16.46 -10.85 -13.13
N ILE A 198 -16.51 -9.60 -12.66
CA ILE A 198 -17.77 -8.85 -12.55
C ILE A 198 -18.26 -8.38 -13.94
N VAL A 199 -17.41 -7.69 -14.70
CA VAL A 199 -17.75 -7.17 -16.04
C VAL A 199 -18.21 -8.27 -17.01
N PRO A 200 -17.50 -9.41 -17.16
CA PRO A 200 -17.89 -10.44 -18.14
C PRO A 200 -19.02 -11.37 -17.68
N PHE A 201 -19.15 -11.66 -16.37
CA PHE A 201 -20.04 -12.75 -15.91
C PHE A 201 -21.20 -12.30 -15.01
N MET A 202 -21.17 -11.09 -14.46
CA MET A 202 -22.06 -10.70 -13.35
C MET A 202 -23.03 -9.56 -13.70
N TYR A 203 -23.42 -9.48 -14.98
CA TYR A 203 -24.47 -8.57 -15.42
C TYR A 203 -25.83 -9.00 -14.81
N SER A 204 -26.33 -8.27 -13.82
CA SER A 204 -27.63 -8.51 -13.20
C SER A 204 -28.52 -7.29 -13.34
N SER A 205 -29.84 -7.46 -13.24
CA SER A 205 -30.85 -6.42 -13.43
C SER A 205 -30.75 -5.24 -12.43
N HIS A 206 -29.98 -5.40 -11.34
CA HIS A 206 -29.65 -4.35 -10.36
C HIS A 206 -28.24 -3.76 -10.56
N PHE A 207 -27.48 -4.28 -11.52
CA PHE A 207 -26.08 -3.99 -11.78
C PHE A 207 -25.93 -3.30 -13.13
N SER A 208 -26.10 -1.98 -13.16
CA SER A 208 -25.69 -1.17 -14.31
C SER A 208 -24.20 -0.83 -14.13
N LEU A 209 -23.35 -1.28 -15.06
CA LEU A 209 -21.96 -0.82 -15.16
C LEU A 209 -21.98 0.68 -15.42
N ASN A 210 -21.79 1.47 -14.37
CA ASN A 210 -21.74 2.91 -14.50
C ASN A 210 -20.30 3.38 -14.78
N ALA A 211 -20.17 4.46 -15.53
CA ALA A 211 -18.89 5.09 -15.84
C ALA A 211 -18.07 5.41 -14.58
N VAL A 212 -18.73 5.83 -13.49
CA VAL A 212 -18.08 6.14 -12.19
C VAL A 212 -17.31 4.94 -11.66
N MET A 213 -17.91 3.75 -11.73
CA MET A 213 -17.31 2.51 -11.24
C MET A 213 -16.13 2.07 -12.09
N GLY A 214 -16.25 2.19 -13.41
CA GLY A 214 -15.11 2.00 -14.33
C GLY A 214 -13.97 2.98 -14.05
N CYS A 215 -14.28 4.25 -13.76
CA CYS A 215 -13.30 5.27 -13.41
C CYS A 215 -12.61 4.97 -12.07
N ILE A 216 -13.36 4.51 -11.06
CA ILE A 216 -12.80 4.13 -9.75
C ILE A 216 -11.71 3.08 -9.93
N HIS A 217 -12.00 1.97 -10.61
CA HIS A 217 -11.04 0.90 -10.84
C HIS A 217 -9.86 1.39 -11.70
N SER A 218 -10.16 1.97 -12.86
CA SER A 218 -9.12 2.43 -13.80
C SER A 218 -8.15 3.44 -13.17
N PHE A 219 -8.66 4.47 -12.48
CA PHE A 219 -7.80 5.48 -11.87
C PHE A 219 -7.02 4.93 -10.68
N ASN A 220 -7.61 4.07 -9.86
CA ASN A 220 -6.91 3.48 -8.73
C ASN A 220 -5.71 2.64 -9.19
N LEU A 221 -5.89 1.81 -10.23
CA LEU A 221 -4.80 1.03 -10.82
C LEU A 221 -3.75 1.92 -11.50
N VAL A 222 -4.16 2.89 -12.31
CA VAL A 222 -3.23 3.78 -13.02
C VAL A 222 -2.40 4.61 -12.04
N PHE A 223 -3.02 5.24 -11.03
CA PHE A 223 -2.30 6.03 -10.05
C PHE A 223 -1.40 5.17 -9.16
N LEU A 224 -1.81 3.95 -8.81
CA LEU A 224 -0.95 3.00 -8.11
C LEU A 224 0.29 2.64 -8.94
N LEU A 225 0.16 2.38 -10.24
CA LEU A 225 1.29 2.06 -11.12
C LEU A 225 2.22 3.26 -11.30
N ILE A 226 1.68 4.47 -11.45
CA ILE A 226 2.46 5.72 -11.50
C ILE A 226 3.25 5.88 -10.18
N GLU A 227 2.59 5.75 -9.03
CA GLU A 227 3.27 5.81 -7.73
C GLU A 227 4.34 4.70 -7.62
N THR A 228 4.06 3.48 -8.10
CA THR A 228 5.00 2.35 -8.10
C THR A 228 6.24 2.62 -8.93
N THR A 229 6.09 3.29 -10.07
CA THR A 229 7.21 3.58 -10.99
C THR A 229 8.08 4.73 -10.49
N LEU A 230 7.47 5.73 -9.86
CA LEU A 230 8.15 6.92 -9.36
C LEU A 230 8.76 6.73 -7.97
N ASN A 231 8.16 5.88 -7.14
CA ASN A 231 8.58 5.67 -5.76
C ASN A 231 9.62 4.54 -5.64
N ASN A 232 10.57 4.66 -4.72
CA ASN A 232 11.63 3.67 -4.50
C ASN A 232 11.31 2.69 -3.35
N LEU A 233 10.05 2.58 -2.92
CA LEU A 233 9.64 1.69 -1.84
C LEU A 233 9.94 0.22 -2.20
N GLU A 234 10.66 -0.45 -1.31
CA GLU A 234 10.86 -1.89 -1.39
C GLU A 234 9.57 -2.64 -1.04
N PHE A 235 9.35 -3.73 -1.76
CA PHE A 235 8.16 -4.59 -1.63
C PHE A 235 8.60 -6.00 -1.22
N PRO A 236 8.81 -6.26 0.08
CA PRO A 236 9.25 -7.55 0.59
C PRO A 236 8.06 -8.52 0.65
N TRP A 237 8.33 -9.77 0.29
CA TRP A 237 7.32 -10.82 0.13
C TRP A 237 6.58 -11.16 1.43
N PHE A 238 7.29 -11.09 2.56
CA PHE A 238 6.78 -11.46 3.88
C PHE A 238 5.53 -10.66 4.28
N ARG A 239 5.34 -9.47 3.73
CA ARG A 239 4.27 -8.55 4.11
C ARG A 239 2.92 -8.84 3.42
N MET A 240 2.87 -9.91 2.62
CA MET A 240 1.63 -10.49 2.09
C MET A 240 0.61 -10.84 3.19
N THR A 241 1.07 -11.15 4.40
CA THR A 241 0.20 -11.45 5.56
C THR A 241 -0.74 -10.31 5.90
N TYR A 242 -0.30 -9.06 5.78
CA TYR A 242 -1.15 -7.89 6.05
C TYR A 242 -2.26 -7.74 5.01
N PHE A 243 -1.95 -8.04 3.74
CA PHE A 243 -2.93 -8.04 2.67
C PHE A 243 -3.98 -9.13 2.87
N VAL A 244 -3.57 -10.35 3.25
CA VAL A 244 -4.52 -11.44 3.57
C VAL A 244 -5.39 -11.08 4.78
N LEU A 245 -4.82 -10.49 5.83
CA LEU A 245 -5.59 -10.05 6.99
C LEU A 245 -6.59 -8.94 6.65
N TRP A 246 -6.23 -8.03 5.75
CA TRP A 246 -7.13 -6.98 5.26
C TRP A 246 -8.37 -7.59 4.59
N THR A 247 -8.17 -8.53 3.66
CA THR A 247 -9.30 -9.14 2.94
C THR A 247 -10.11 -10.10 3.81
N CYS A 248 -9.47 -10.80 4.76
CA CYS A 248 -10.19 -11.56 5.78
C CYS A 248 -11.04 -10.66 6.68
N SER A 249 -10.53 -9.47 7.05
CA SER A 249 -11.28 -8.50 7.84
C SER A 249 -12.51 -8.00 7.06
N TYR A 250 -12.36 -7.76 5.75
CA TYR A 250 -13.49 -7.41 4.88
C TYR A 250 -14.58 -8.49 4.88
N VAL A 251 -14.22 -9.76 4.71
CA VAL A 251 -15.17 -10.88 4.76
C VAL A 251 -15.90 -10.96 6.10
N ILE A 252 -15.19 -10.77 7.22
CA ILE A 252 -15.78 -10.77 8.55
C ILE A 252 -16.77 -9.59 8.71
N ILE A 253 -16.41 -8.39 8.27
CA ILE A 253 -17.30 -7.22 8.33
C ILE A 253 -18.58 -7.50 7.51
N GLN A 254 -18.44 -8.08 6.32
CA GLN A 254 -19.59 -8.45 5.48
C GLN A 254 -20.51 -9.47 6.15
N TRP A 255 -19.93 -10.47 6.82
CA TRP A 255 -20.70 -11.43 7.62
C TRP A 255 -21.45 -10.75 8.78
N VAL A 256 -20.79 -9.83 9.50
CA VAL A 256 -21.42 -9.07 10.59
C VAL A 256 -22.58 -8.22 10.06
N VAL A 257 -22.38 -7.48 8.96
CA VAL A 257 -23.42 -6.65 8.34
C VAL A 257 -24.62 -7.49 7.90
N HIS A 258 -24.38 -8.70 7.37
CA HIS A 258 -25.44 -9.63 6.99
C HIS A 258 -26.27 -10.08 8.21
N VAL A 259 -25.60 -10.42 9.32
CA VAL A 259 -26.28 -10.79 10.58
C VAL A 259 -27.02 -9.60 11.20
N CYS A 260 -26.51 -8.38 11.04
CA CYS A 260 -27.11 -7.15 11.55
C CYS A 260 -28.33 -6.65 10.74
N GLY A 261 -28.71 -7.32 9.64
CA GLY A 261 -29.98 -7.08 8.96
C GLY A 261 -29.94 -6.94 7.44
N LEU A 262 -28.77 -7.04 6.81
CA LEU A 262 -28.67 -7.00 5.34
C LEU A 262 -29.10 -8.36 4.75
N LYS A 263 -30.34 -8.48 4.26
CA LYS A 263 -30.92 -9.77 3.80
C LYS A 263 -30.30 -10.35 2.52
N TRP A 264 -29.51 -9.57 1.80
CA TRP A 264 -28.94 -9.93 0.50
C TRP A 264 -27.42 -9.83 0.53
N TRP A 265 -26.72 -10.64 -0.26
CA TRP A 265 -25.27 -10.61 -0.36
C TRP A 265 -24.84 -9.70 -1.50
N PRO A 266 -23.86 -8.80 -1.29
CA PRO A 266 -23.26 -8.04 -2.38
C PRO A 266 -22.73 -8.93 -3.49
N TYR A 267 -21.95 -9.95 -3.13
CA TYR A 267 -21.38 -10.86 -4.11
C TYR A 267 -21.83 -12.29 -3.84
N PRO A 268 -22.19 -13.08 -4.87
CA PRO A 268 -22.51 -14.49 -4.72
C PRO A 268 -21.39 -15.31 -4.09
N PHE A 269 -20.13 -14.94 -4.33
CA PHE A 269 -18.96 -15.61 -3.73
C PHE A 269 -18.77 -15.30 -2.24
N LEU A 270 -19.44 -14.28 -1.69
CA LEU A 270 -19.48 -14.01 -0.25
C LEU A 270 -20.58 -14.79 0.48
N ASN A 271 -21.49 -15.45 -0.25
CA ASN A 271 -22.58 -16.19 0.34
C ASN A 271 -22.12 -17.60 0.80
N PRO A 272 -21.98 -17.87 2.11
CA PRO A 272 -21.58 -19.18 2.61
C PRO A 272 -22.65 -20.28 2.44
N ALA A 273 -23.91 -19.91 2.16
CA ALA A 273 -25.00 -20.84 1.88
C ALA A 273 -25.09 -21.24 0.40
N ALA A 274 -24.33 -20.59 -0.49
CA ALA A 274 -24.36 -20.91 -1.91
C ALA A 274 -23.82 -22.32 -2.17
N PRO A 275 -24.35 -23.04 -3.18
CA PRO A 275 -23.75 -24.30 -3.61
C PRO A 275 -22.31 -24.03 -4.07
N TRP A 276 -21.38 -24.91 -3.67
CA TRP A 276 -19.94 -24.77 -3.94
C TRP A 276 -19.26 -23.55 -3.28
N ALA A 277 -19.88 -22.92 -2.27
CA ALA A 277 -19.26 -21.80 -1.55
C ALA A 277 -17.81 -22.06 -1.07
N PRO A 278 -17.47 -23.22 -0.49
CA PRO A 278 -16.08 -23.48 -0.06
C PRO A 278 -15.07 -23.43 -1.22
N LEU A 279 -15.48 -23.85 -2.42
CA LEU A 279 -14.63 -23.79 -3.62
C LEU A 279 -14.43 -22.34 -4.05
N TRP A 280 -15.47 -21.50 -4.03
CA TRP A 280 -15.34 -20.06 -4.28
C TRP A 280 -14.38 -19.39 -3.31
N TYR A 281 -14.52 -19.64 -2.00
CA TYR A 281 -13.61 -19.11 -0.98
C TYR A 281 -12.17 -19.55 -1.23
N PHE A 282 -11.95 -20.80 -1.61
CA PHE A 282 -10.63 -21.32 -1.95
C PHE A 282 -10.05 -20.69 -3.24
N CYS A 283 -10.84 -20.60 -4.30
CA CYS A 283 -10.43 -19.96 -5.56
C CYS A 283 -10.10 -18.48 -5.37
N ILE A 284 -10.89 -17.76 -4.58
CA ILE A 284 -10.61 -16.37 -4.23
C ILE A 284 -9.32 -16.27 -3.40
N ALA A 285 -9.09 -17.16 -2.43
CA ALA A 285 -7.83 -17.17 -1.68
C ALA A 285 -6.61 -17.41 -2.59
N LEU A 286 -6.71 -18.29 -3.60
CA LEU A 286 -5.67 -18.47 -4.61
C LEU A 286 -5.50 -17.23 -5.50
N LEU A 287 -6.59 -16.56 -5.85
CA LEU A 287 -6.56 -15.31 -6.61
C LEU A 287 -5.81 -14.22 -5.84
N HIS A 288 -5.98 -14.13 -4.53
CA HIS A 288 -5.23 -13.18 -3.69
C HIS A 288 -3.72 -13.43 -3.79
N LEU A 289 -3.29 -14.69 -3.69
CA LEU A 289 -1.90 -15.05 -3.85
C LEU A 289 -1.41 -14.66 -5.25
N ALA A 290 -2.16 -15.00 -6.29
CA ALA A 290 -1.82 -14.66 -7.68
C ALA A 290 -1.69 -13.13 -7.89
N CYS A 291 -2.70 -12.34 -7.51
CA CYS A 291 -2.68 -10.88 -7.63
C CYS A 291 -1.50 -10.25 -6.88
N TYR A 292 -1.20 -10.75 -5.67
CA TYR A 292 -0.04 -10.29 -4.92
C TYR A 292 1.28 -10.66 -5.61
N THR A 293 1.41 -11.88 -6.16
CA THR A 293 2.61 -12.30 -6.89
C THR A 293 2.85 -11.46 -8.15
N VAL A 294 1.78 -11.11 -8.87
CA VAL A 294 1.84 -10.26 -10.07
C VAL A 294 2.30 -8.87 -9.69
N TYR A 295 1.69 -8.26 -8.66
CA TYR A 295 2.10 -6.93 -8.21
C TYR A 295 3.55 -6.90 -7.72
N TRP A 296 3.96 -7.90 -6.93
CA TRP A 296 5.35 -8.07 -6.52
C TRP A 296 6.29 -8.15 -7.73
N ALA A 297 5.92 -8.92 -8.76
CA ALA A 297 6.71 -9.07 -9.97
C ALA A 297 6.82 -7.74 -10.75
N ILE A 298 5.74 -6.94 -10.82
CA ILE A 298 5.75 -5.61 -11.44
C ILE A 298 6.75 -4.69 -10.72
N VAL A 299 6.72 -4.63 -9.39
CA VAL A 299 7.66 -3.81 -8.60
C VAL A 299 9.10 -4.28 -8.84
N ARG A 300 9.32 -5.59 -8.78
CA ARG A 300 10.65 -6.21 -8.97
C ARG A 300 11.20 -5.98 -10.38
N GLY A 301 10.36 -6.16 -11.40
CA GLY A 301 10.71 -5.96 -12.81
C GLY A 301 11.06 -4.50 -13.10
N THR A 302 10.28 -3.55 -12.57
CA THR A 302 10.55 -2.12 -12.69
C THR A 302 11.89 -1.76 -12.04
N ASN A 303 12.19 -2.33 -10.86
CA ASN A 303 13.47 -2.13 -10.18
C ASN A 303 14.65 -2.69 -10.98
N TRP A 304 14.51 -3.87 -11.58
CA TRP A 304 15.54 -4.47 -12.42
C TRP A 304 15.80 -3.66 -13.70
N TRP A 305 14.73 -3.19 -14.35
CA TRP A 305 14.83 -2.37 -15.56
C TRP A 305 15.55 -1.04 -15.29
N LEU A 306 15.19 -0.34 -14.21
CA LEU A 306 15.81 0.95 -13.87
C LEU A 306 17.27 0.82 -13.47
N ARG A 307 17.66 -0.24 -12.76
CA ARG A 307 19.08 -0.56 -12.47
C ARG A 307 19.88 -0.89 -13.73
N SER A 308 19.23 -1.41 -14.76
CA SER A 308 19.88 -1.72 -16.05
C SER A 308 20.05 -0.47 -16.93
N CYS A 309 19.15 0.51 -16.81
CA CYS A 309 19.20 1.78 -17.53
C CYS A 309 20.09 2.84 -16.87
N THR A 310 20.37 2.72 -15.56
CA THR A 310 21.37 3.57 -14.88
C THR A 310 22.76 3.02 -15.14
N ILE A 311 23.41 3.53 -16.20
CA ILE A 311 24.84 3.33 -16.43
C ILE A 311 25.58 3.79 -15.16
N PRO A 312 26.47 2.97 -14.56
CA PRO A 312 27.25 3.41 -13.42
C PRO A 312 28.10 4.61 -13.85
N THR A 313 27.79 5.78 -13.31
CA THR A 313 28.68 6.94 -13.39
C THR A 313 29.97 6.55 -12.68
N ARG A 314 31.02 6.30 -13.46
CA ARG A 314 32.41 6.20 -12.99
C ARG A 314 32.85 7.53 -12.39
#